data_AF-A0A8H5IFI5-F1
#
_entry.id   AF-A0A8H5IFI5-F1
#
_cell.length_a   1.000
_cell.length_b   1.000
_cell.length_c   1.000
_cell.angle_alpha   90.00
_cell.angle_beta   90.00
_cell.angle_gamma   90.00
#
_symmetry.space_group_name_H-M   'P 1'
#
loop_
_entity.id
_entity.type
_entity.pdbx_description
1 polymer ?
#
loop_
_entity_poly.entity_id
_entity_poly.type
_entity_poly.pdbx_seq_one_letter_code
_entity_poly.pdbx_strand_id
1 'polypeptide(L)'
;MKLTNFPILIPAFTAQIAINDPLIITSNLLNIPFVPKAGTLVSEPGYELPLEATFIQGGDFIRRDPDGQWVKLEVTSVARDTSGSLLRFSYNGVVNMAGDEGKVIRGDTNATTTGFGNAFVQIRFETDAPGLKLLQDKLYVGSGRFVIEEDRPVIVEYKISEFSESICVWGPRNKPHIDRSRFLLRMSTTCRVPLIVKLPLKLQVVAPELQSAALLQLQVYALSCGPI
;
A
#
# COMPACT_ATOMS: atom_id res chain seq x y z
N MET A 1 13.47 4.59 11.32
CA MET A 1 14.33 3.56 10.69
C MET A 1 13.59 3.07 9.46
N LYS A 2 14.09 3.34 8.23
CA LYS A 2 13.46 2.81 7.02
C LYS A 2 13.97 1.38 6.86
N LEU A 3 13.12 0.39 7.07
CA LEU A 3 13.50 -1.01 6.89
C LEU A 3 13.77 -1.24 5.41
N THR A 4 14.99 -1.62 5.07
CA THR A 4 15.38 -1.95 3.70
C THR A 4 14.71 -3.25 3.27
N ASN A 5 14.24 -3.33 2.01
CA ASN A 5 13.63 -4.51 1.37
C ASN A 5 12.21 -4.87 1.82
N PHE A 6 11.53 -4.03 2.61
CA PHE A 6 10.10 -4.19 2.86
C PHE A 6 9.30 -3.35 1.86
N PRO A 7 8.11 -3.80 1.42
CA PRO A 7 7.26 -2.97 0.60
C PRO A 7 6.79 -1.75 1.39
N ILE A 8 6.54 -0.64 0.69
CA ILE A 8 5.93 0.56 1.24
C ILE A 8 4.49 0.68 0.74
N LEU A 9 3.69 1.44 1.47
CA LEU A 9 2.32 1.76 1.10
C LEU A 9 2.27 3.18 0.54
N ILE A 10 1.73 3.33 -0.67
CA ILE A 10 1.45 4.61 -1.30
C ILE A 10 -0.06 4.84 -1.25
N PRO A 11 -0.56 5.96 -0.67
CA PRO A 11 -1.98 6.29 -0.73
C PRO A 11 -2.47 6.33 -2.17
N ALA A 12 -3.50 5.56 -2.48
CA ALA A 12 -3.97 5.33 -3.84
C ALA A 12 -5.40 5.81 -4.04
N PHE A 13 -6.33 5.37 -3.19
CA PHE A 13 -7.76 5.69 -3.35
C PHE A 13 -8.46 5.87 -2.01
N THR A 14 -9.57 6.61 -2.04
CA THR A 14 -10.64 6.54 -1.04
C THR A 14 -11.86 5.87 -1.65
N ALA A 15 -12.38 4.85 -0.97
CA ALA A 15 -13.71 4.33 -1.25
C ALA A 15 -14.67 4.78 -0.14
N GLN A 16 -15.84 5.31 -0.51
CA GLN A 16 -16.95 5.57 0.40
C GLN A 16 -18.18 4.87 -0.15
N ILE A 17 -18.82 4.01 0.64
CA ILE A 17 -19.92 3.17 0.18
C ILE A 17 -21.05 3.26 1.21
N ALA A 18 -22.20 3.80 0.81
CA ALA A 18 -23.40 3.70 1.63
C ALA A 18 -23.95 2.28 1.59
N ILE A 19 -24.37 1.76 2.74
CA ILE A 19 -24.88 0.40 2.91
C ILE A 19 -26.32 0.40 3.41
N ASN A 20 -27.07 -0.62 3.01
CA ASN A 20 -28.41 -0.90 3.50
C ASN A 20 -28.36 -1.74 4.78
N ASP A 21 -29.53 -1.93 5.37
CA ASP A 21 -29.71 -2.81 6.53
C ASP A 21 -29.22 -4.25 6.24
N PRO A 22 -28.65 -4.93 7.26
CA PRO A 22 -28.19 -6.31 7.12
C PRO A 22 -29.31 -7.29 6.74
N LEU A 23 -29.06 -8.12 5.74
CA LEU A 23 -29.85 -9.30 5.41
C LEU A 23 -29.26 -10.51 6.14
N ILE A 24 -29.96 -11.00 7.16
CA ILE A 24 -29.51 -12.13 7.98
C ILE A 24 -29.76 -13.44 7.21
N ILE A 25 -28.69 -14.18 6.91
CA ILE A 25 -28.77 -15.48 6.23
C ILE A 25 -28.73 -16.62 7.26
N THR A 26 -27.79 -16.53 8.20
CA THR A 26 -27.69 -17.42 9.36
C THR A 26 -27.24 -16.63 10.59
N SER A 27 -27.14 -17.28 11.75
CA SER A 27 -26.61 -16.64 12.97
C SER A 27 -25.18 -16.08 12.82
N ASN A 28 -24.39 -16.62 11.89
CA ASN A 28 -22.98 -16.25 11.68
C ASN A 28 -22.70 -15.69 10.28
N LEU A 29 -23.72 -15.55 9.43
CA LEU A 29 -23.57 -15.04 8.06
C LEU A 29 -24.67 -14.04 7.75
N LEU A 30 -24.25 -12.87 7.31
CA LEU A 30 -25.13 -11.81 6.87
C LEU A 30 -24.61 -11.21 5.56
N ASN A 31 -25.53 -10.70 4.76
CA ASN A 31 -25.21 -9.91 3.57
C ASN A 31 -25.56 -8.44 3.82
N ILE A 32 -24.66 -7.54 3.49
CA ILE A 32 -24.87 -6.10 3.54
C ILE A 32 -24.94 -5.58 2.10
N PRO A 33 -26.14 -5.29 1.56
CA PRO A 33 -26.26 -4.74 0.23
C PRO A 33 -25.78 -3.29 0.19
N PHE A 34 -25.10 -2.91 -0.89
CA PHE A 34 -24.78 -1.51 -1.12
C PHE A 34 -26.03 -0.74 -1.51
N VAL A 35 -26.12 0.54 -1.12
CA VAL A 35 -27.12 1.45 -1.66
C VAL A 35 -26.73 1.77 -3.11
N PRO A 36 -27.58 1.45 -4.11
CA PRO A 36 -27.22 1.65 -5.52
C PRO A 36 -26.88 3.11 -5.83
N LYS A 37 -25.76 3.33 -6.54
CA LYS A 37 -25.27 4.67 -6.93
C LYS A 37 -24.97 5.63 -5.78
N ALA A 38 -24.89 5.13 -4.54
CA ALA A 38 -24.57 5.92 -3.36
C ALA A 38 -23.20 5.50 -2.80
N GLY A 39 -22.17 5.65 -3.62
CA GLY A 39 -20.80 5.40 -3.20
C GLY A 39 -19.80 5.77 -4.28
N THR A 40 -18.59 6.11 -3.88
CA THR A 40 -17.53 6.60 -4.75
C THR A 40 -16.22 5.87 -4.50
N LEU A 41 -15.42 5.72 -5.55
CA LEU A 41 -14.02 5.35 -5.52
C LEU A 41 -13.23 6.44 -6.22
N VAL A 42 -12.37 7.13 -5.48
CA VAL A 42 -11.67 8.33 -5.96
C VAL A 42 -10.19 8.21 -5.64
N SER A 43 -9.33 8.55 -6.61
CA SER A 43 -7.88 8.60 -6.38
C SER A 43 -7.48 9.64 -5.33
N GLU A 44 -6.51 9.29 -4.50
CA GLU A 44 -5.88 10.23 -3.59
C GLU A 44 -5.07 11.28 -4.38
N PRO A 45 -4.95 12.51 -3.86
CA PRO A 45 -4.14 13.55 -4.49
C PRO A 45 -2.69 13.08 -4.72
N GLY A 46 -2.24 13.17 -5.98
CA GLY A 46 -0.87 12.80 -6.37
C GLY A 46 -0.68 11.31 -6.69
N TYR A 47 -1.72 10.49 -6.60
CA TYR A 47 -1.68 9.13 -7.12
C TYR A 47 -1.63 9.14 -8.66
N GLU A 48 -0.83 8.25 -9.25
CA GLU A 48 -0.50 8.32 -10.68
C GLU A 48 -1.67 7.99 -11.62
N LEU A 49 -2.61 7.17 -11.15
CA LEU A 49 -3.79 6.81 -11.93
C LEU A 49 -4.99 7.64 -11.44
N PRO A 50 -5.44 8.64 -12.21
CA PRO A 50 -6.66 9.37 -11.89
C PRO A 50 -7.87 8.46 -12.12
N LEU A 51 -8.65 8.25 -11.08
CA LEU A 51 -9.87 7.48 -11.10
C LEU A 51 -10.93 8.22 -10.29
N GLU A 52 -12.09 8.39 -10.89
CA GLU A 52 -13.31 8.78 -10.22
C GLU A 52 -14.40 7.84 -10.73
N ALA A 53 -14.95 7.04 -9.82
CA ALA A 53 -15.96 6.04 -10.14
C ALA A 53 -17.08 6.00 -9.10
N THR A 54 -18.28 5.63 -9.54
CA THR A 54 -19.47 5.45 -8.72
C THR A 54 -19.82 3.97 -8.63
N PHE A 55 -20.07 3.47 -7.42
CA PHE A 55 -20.54 2.10 -7.22
C PHE A 55 -21.99 1.95 -7.70
N ILE A 56 -22.22 1.05 -8.65
CA ILE A 56 -23.57 0.80 -9.22
C ILE A 56 -24.34 -0.15 -8.32
N GLN A 57 -23.69 -1.23 -7.90
CA GLN A 57 -24.26 -2.31 -7.10
C GLN A 57 -23.13 -3.07 -6.39
N GLY A 58 -23.46 -3.80 -5.34
CA GLY A 58 -22.54 -4.67 -4.65
C GLY A 58 -23.09 -5.12 -3.31
N GLY A 59 -22.28 -5.86 -2.59
CA GLY A 59 -22.55 -6.20 -1.21
C GLY A 59 -21.37 -6.85 -0.53
N ASP A 60 -21.49 -6.98 0.79
CA ASP A 60 -20.53 -7.64 1.66
C ASP A 60 -21.17 -8.87 2.29
N PHE A 61 -20.53 -10.03 2.15
CA PHE A 61 -20.84 -11.17 2.99
C PHE A 61 -19.95 -11.15 4.22
N ILE A 62 -20.55 -10.82 5.37
CA ILE A 62 -19.86 -10.76 6.65
C ILE A 62 -20.08 -12.08 7.38
N ARG A 63 -18.98 -12.78 7.66
CA ARG A 63 -18.98 -14.04 8.41
C ARG A 63 -18.35 -13.85 9.78
N ARG A 64 -19.08 -14.18 10.84
CA ARG A 64 -18.56 -14.17 12.22
C ARG A 64 -17.78 -15.45 12.47
N ASP A 65 -16.57 -15.30 13.02
CA ASP A 65 -15.80 -16.44 13.50
C ASP A 65 -16.53 -17.07 14.71
N PRO A 66 -16.41 -18.40 14.94
CA PRO A 66 -17.13 -19.08 16.02
C PRO A 66 -16.85 -18.54 17.43
N ASP A 67 -15.67 -17.94 17.65
CA ASP A 67 -15.27 -17.32 18.93
C ASP A 67 -15.77 -15.88 19.09
N GLY A 68 -16.40 -15.32 18.05
CA GLY A 68 -16.92 -13.95 18.00
C GLY A 68 -15.86 -12.84 18.01
N GLN A 69 -14.56 -13.18 17.93
CA GLN A 69 -13.47 -12.19 18.04
C GLN A 69 -13.23 -11.43 16.73
N TRP A 70 -13.51 -12.09 15.61
CA TRP A 70 -13.28 -11.55 14.28
C TRP A 70 -14.49 -11.75 13.38
N VAL A 71 -14.61 -10.88 12.40
CA VAL A 71 -15.43 -11.14 11.21
C VAL A 71 -14.56 -11.17 9.96
N LYS A 72 -14.95 -12.00 9.00
CA LYS A 72 -14.38 -12.06 7.66
C LYS A 72 -15.32 -11.34 6.70
N LEU A 73 -14.76 -10.46 5.89
CA LEU A 73 -15.48 -9.72 4.85
C LEU A 73 -15.22 -10.38 3.51
N GLU A 74 -16.23 -10.43 2.67
CA GLU A 74 -16.15 -10.89 1.29
C GLU A 74 -17.03 -9.96 0.43
N VAL A 75 -16.38 -8.96 -0.16
CA VAL A 75 -17.06 -7.94 -0.97
C VAL A 75 -16.88 -8.21 -2.44
N THR A 76 -17.99 -8.05 -3.16
CA THR A 76 -18.02 -7.95 -4.61
C THR A 76 -18.93 -6.81 -5.03
N SER A 77 -18.43 -5.96 -5.92
CA SER A 77 -19.14 -4.79 -6.42
C SER A 77 -18.74 -4.47 -7.85
N VAL A 78 -19.60 -3.70 -8.52
CA VAL A 78 -19.34 -3.10 -9.84
C VAL A 78 -19.37 -1.59 -9.69
N ALA A 79 -18.33 -0.92 -10.17
CA ALA A 79 -18.25 0.52 -10.25
C ALA A 79 -18.13 0.98 -11.72
N ARG A 80 -18.54 2.22 -11.98
CA ARG A 80 -18.43 2.88 -13.28
C ARG A 80 -17.65 4.16 -13.14
N ASP A 81 -16.64 4.35 -13.98
CA ASP A 81 -15.87 5.59 -14.02
C ASP A 81 -16.60 6.71 -14.80
N THR A 82 -16.01 7.90 -14.81
CA THR A 82 -16.54 9.06 -15.56
C THR A 82 -16.50 8.89 -17.08
N SER A 83 -15.66 7.98 -17.61
CA SER A 83 -15.66 7.62 -19.04
C SER A 83 -16.79 6.67 -19.44
N GLY A 84 -17.48 6.08 -18.45
CA GLY A 84 -18.52 5.09 -18.63
C GLY A 84 -18.00 3.64 -18.62
N SER A 85 -16.70 3.44 -18.45
CA SER A 85 -16.05 2.14 -18.30
C SER A 85 -16.47 1.46 -16.99
N LEU A 86 -16.57 0.13 -17.03
CA LEU A 86 -16.90 -0.68 -15.86
C LEU A 86 -15.65 -1.32 -15.27
N LEU A 87 -15.64 -1.42 -13.95
CA LEU A 87 -14.66 -2.19 -13.21
C LEU A 87 -15.35 -3.00 -12.12
N ARG A 88 -14.85 -4.22 -11.89
CA ARG A 88 -15.17 -5.01 -10.70
C ARG A 88 -14.26 -4.55 -9.59
N PHE A 89 -14.85 -4.29 -8.43
CA PHE A 89 -14.18 -4.00 -7.17
C PHE A 89 -14.52 -5.13 -6.21
N SER A 90 -13.50 -5.85 -5.75
CA SER A 90 -13.70 -6.92 -4.78
C SER A 90 -12.63 -6.88 -3.72
N TYR A 91 -12.96 -7.30 -2.51
CA TYR A 91 -11.98 -7.46 -1.46
C TYR A 91 -12.35 -8.56 -0.50
N ASN A 92 -11.33 -9.11 0.15
CA ASN A 92 -11.48 -9.88 1.37
C ASN A 92 -10.87 -9.10 2.52
N GLY A 93 -11.40 -9.27 3.72
CA GLY A 93 -10.91 -8.54 4.87
C GLY A 93 -11.20 -9.18 6.20
N VAL A 94 -10.67 -8.55 7.23
CA VAL A 94 -10.91 -8.91 8.63
C VAL A 94 -11.26 -7.66 9.42
N VAL A 95 -12.18 -7.81 10.38
CA VAL A 95 -12.48 -6.76 11.36
C VAL A 95 -12.43 -7.36 12.75
N ASN A 96 -11.77 -6.64 13.67
CA ASN A 96 -11.74 -7.01 15.08
C ASN A 96 -13.03 -6.56 15.77
N MET A 97 -13.72 -7.49 16.43
CA MET A 97 -15.03 -7.24 17.08
C MET A 97 -14.94 -6.60 18.48
N ALA A 98 -13.73 -6.48 19.05
CA ALA A 98 -13.51 -5.83 20.34
C ALA A 98 -13.57 -4.29 20.25
N GLY A 99 -13.29 -3.73 19.07
CA GLY A 99 -13.28 -2.29 18.82
C GLY A 99 -14.67 -1.68 18.62
N ASP A 100 -14.69 -0.38 18.29
CA ASP A 100 -15.92 0.36 18.00
C ASP A 100 -16.62 -0.17 16.75
N GLU A 101 -15.88 -0.69 15.78
CA GLU A 101 -16.40 -1.38 14.59
C GLU A 101 -17.27 -2.58 14.97
N GLY A 102 -16.88 -3.31 16.01
CA GLY A 102 -17.67 -4.41 16.54
C GLY A 102 -19.03 -3.95 17.08
N LYS A 103 -19.11 -2.75 17.66
CA LYS A 103 -20.38 -2.16 18.13
C LYS A 103 -21.29 -1.87 16.96
N VAL A 104 -20.75 -1.30 15.88
CA VAL A 104 -21.49 -1.06 14.64
C VAL A 104 -22.03 -2.37 14.06
N ILE A 105 -21.17 -3.39 13.93
CA ILE A 105 -21.54 -4.70 13.34
C ILE A 105 -22.56 -5.47 14.20
N ARG A 106 -22.60 -5.24 15.51
CA ARG A 106 -23.63 -5.78 16.40
C ARG A 106 -24.94 -5.01 16.35
N GLY A 107 -24.94 -3.77 15.84
CA GLY A 107 -26.10 -2.89 15.85
C GLY A 107 -26.34 -2.24 17.21
N ASP A 108 -25.27 -1.98 17.98
CA ASP A 108 -25.37 -1.35 19.29
C ASP A 108 -25.91 0.09 19.13
N THR A 109 -26.88 0.50 19.96
CA THR A 109 -27.57 1.81 19.82
C THR A 109 -26.69 3.03 20.11
N ASN A 110 -25.53 2.82 20.74
CA ASN A 110 -24.54 3.85 21.03
C ASN A 110 -23.33 3.78 20.07
N ALA A 111 -23.44 3.04 18.97
CA ALA A 111 -22.42 3.02 17.93
C ALA A 111 -22.28 4.41 17.29
N THR A 112 -21.03 4.82 17.06
CA THR A 112 -20.70 6.11 16.45
C THR A 112 -19.66 5.90 15.34
N THR A 113 -19.34 6.97 14.61
CA THR A 113 -18.27 6.95 13.61
C THR A 113 -16.98 6.41 14.23
N THR A 114 -16.38 5.41 13.58
CA THR A 114 -15.19 4.71 14.09
C THR A 114 -13.90 5.33 13.57
N GLY A 115 -12.79 5.02 14.24
CA GLY A 115 -11.45 5.29 13.73
C GLY A 115 -11.05 4.32 12.61
N PHE A 116 -9.86 4.55 12.05
CA PHE A 116 -9.20 3.55 11.21
C PHE A 116 -8.34 2.61 12.06
N GLY A 117 -8.00 1.44 11.52
CA GLY A 117 -6.99 0.54 12.10
C GLY A 117 -7.50 -0.76 12.73
N ASN A 118 -8.82 -1.00 12.72
CA ASN A 118 -9.41 -2.26 13.20
C ASN A 118 -10.06 -3.09 12.08
N ALA A 119 -10.19 -2.53 10.88
CA ALA A 119 -10.65 -3.19 9.68
C ALA A 119 -9.56 -3.12 8.61
N PHE A 120 -9.14 -4.28 8.08
CA PHE A 120 -8.13 -4.37 7.03
C PHE A 120 -8.61 -5.24 5.89
N VAL A 121 -8.33 -4.79 4.67
CA VAL A 121 -8.81 -5.43 3.44
C VAL A 121 -7.68 -5.58 2.42
N GLN A 122 -7.78 -6.60 1.57
CA GLN A 122 -7.00 -6.77 0.35
C GLN A 122 -7.91 -6.57 -0.85
N ILE A 123 -7.63 -5.56 -1.67
CA ILE A 123 -8.51 -5.15 -2.77
C ILE A 123 -7.98 -5.70 -4.09
N ARG A 124 -8.91 -6.12 -4.96
CA ARG A 124 -8.66 -6.48 -6.35
C ARG A 124 -9.60 -5.72 -7.27
N PHE A 125 -9.02 -5.22 -8.35
CA PHE A 125 -9.72 -4.62 -9.47
C PHE A 125 -9.67 -5.54 -10.68
N GLU A 126 -10.73 -5.57 -11.48
CA GLU A 126 -10.78 -6.27 -12.77
C GLU A 126 -11.53 -5.41 -13.80
N THR A 127 -10.97 -5.24 -15.00
CA THR A 127 -11.55 -4.42 -16.07
C THR A 127 -10.86 -4.63 -17.42
N ASP A 128 -11.59 -4.51 -18.52
CA ASP A 128 -11.01 -4.52 -19.87
C ASP A 128 -10.74 -3.10 -20.41
N ALA A 129 -11.05 -2.05 -19.63
CA ALA A 129 -10.87 -0.67 -20.05
C ALA A 129 -9.37 -0.34 -20.19
N PRO A 130 -8.88 0.00 -21.40
CA PRO A 130 -7.44 0.20 -21.62
C PRO A 130 -6.81 1.25 -20.71
N GLY A 131 -7.55 2.33 -20.41
CA GLY A 131 -7.10 3.41 -19.53
C GLY A 131 -7.03 3.03 -18.04
N LEU A 132 -7.60 1.90 -17.64
CA LEU A 132 -7.65 1.43 -16.25
C LEU A 132 -6.85 0.13 -16.04
N LYS A 133 -6.16 -0.37 -17.07
CA LYS A 133 -5.47 -1.66 -17.02
C LYS A 133 -4.46 -1.76 -15.86
N LEU A 134 -3.81 -0.64 -15.52
CA LEU A 134 -2.84 -0.54 -14.44
C LEU A 134 -3.43 -0.90 -13.06
N LEU A 135 -4.76 -0.82 -12.87
CA LEU A 135 -5.42 -1.28 -11.65
C LEU A 135 -5.24 -2.78 -11.40
N GLN A 136 -5.09 -3.58 -12.46
CA GLN A 136 -5.00 -5.04 -12.37
C GLN A 136 -3.57 -5.52 -12.13
N ASP A 137 -2.58 -4.69 -12.49
CA ASP A 137 -1.17 -5.03 -12.43
C ASP A 137 -0.54 -4.71 -11.06
N LYS A 138 -1.37 -4.30 -10.08
CA LYS A 138 -0.96 -3.78 -8.78
C LYS A 138 -1.67 -4.46 -7.62
N LEU A 139 -1.04 -4.42 -6.45
CA LEU A 139 -1.59 -4.96 -5.21
C LEU A 139 -2.03 -3.83 -4.29
N TYR A 140 -3.21 -3.99 -3.69
CA TYR A 140 -3.81 -2.96 -2.84
C TYR A 140 -4.25 -3.53 -1.50
N VAL A 141 -4.04 -2.73 -0.46
CA VAL A 141 -4.58 -2.96 0.88
C VAL A 141 -5.30 -1.71 1.36
N GLY A 142 -6.28 -1.90 2.23
CA GLY A 142 -7.05 -0.79 2.77
C GLY A 142 -7.24 -0.89 4.27
N SER A 143 -7.40 0.26 4.90
CA SER A 143 -7.95 0.35 6.26
C SER A 143 -9.33 0.96 6.22
N GLY A 144 -10.28 0.31 6.86
CA GLY A 144 -11.69 0.69 6.87
C GLY A 144 -12.12 1.39 8.16
N ARG A 145 -13.21 2.15 8.06
CA ARG A 145 -14.00 2.67 9.18
C ARG A 145 -15.48 2.73 8.82
N PHE A 146 -16.33 2.88 9.83
CA PHE A 146 -17.73 3.24 9.65
C PHE A 146 -17.92 4.72 9.92
N VAL A 147 -18.69 5.39 9.06
CA VAL A 147 -19.17 6.75 9.26
C VAL A 147 -20.67 6.67 9.54
N ILE A 148 -21.04 7.12 10.72
CA ILE A 148 -22.40 7.11 11.25
C ILE A 148 -22.82 8.55 11.51
N GLU A 149 -23.91 8.95 10.87
CA GLU A 149 -24.51 10.27 10.97
C GLU A 149 -26.03 10.07 11.08
N GLU A 150 -26.70 10.93 11.85
CA GLU A 150 -28.15 10.85 12.04
C GLU A 150 -28.88 11.00 10.70
N ASP A 151 -29.96 10.23 10.54
CA ASP A 151 -30.83 10.21 9.35
C ASP A 151 -30.13 9.96 8.00
N ARG A 152 -28.91 9.42 8.02
CA ARG A 152 -28.16 9.03 6.83
C ARG A 152 -27.82 7.54 6.84
N PRO A 153 -27.73 6.91 5.65
CA PRO A 153 -27.20 5.56 5.56
C PRO A 153 -25.80 5.48 6.18
N VAL A 154 -25.50 4.36 6.83
CA VAL A 154 -24.13 4.10 7.29
C VAL A 154 -23.22 4.05 6.06
N ILE A 155 -22.09 4.74 6.14
CA ILE A 155 -21.06 4.71 5.10
C ILE A 155 -19.88 3.88 5.60
N VAL A 156 -19.45 2.90 4.81
CA VAL A 156 -18.13 2.29 5.00
C VAL A 156 -17.11 3.06 4.18
N GLU A 157 -16.07 3.55 4.85
CA GLU A 157 -14.99 4.30 4.21
C GLU A 157 -13.70 3.52 4.30
N TYR A 158 -13.00 3.38 3.17
CA TYR A 158 -11.68 2.77 3.10
C TYR A 158 -10.65 3.75 2.55
N LYS A 159 -9.53 3.87 3.27
CA LYS A 159 -8.28 4.43 2.74
C LYS A 159 -7.46 3.30 2.15
N ILE A 160 -7.28 3.32 0.83
CA ILE A 160 -6.67 2.26 0.04
C ILE A 160 -5.27 2.71 -0.37
N SER A 161 -4.30 1.83 -0.17
CA SER A 161 -2.91 2.03 -0.57
C SER A 161 -2.45 0.95 -1.53
N GLU A 162 -1.60 1.33 -2.47
CA GLU A 162 -0.84 0.42 -3.32
C GLU A 162 0.42 -0.06 -2.57
N PHE A 163 0.77 -1.32 -2.75
CA PHE A 163 2.11 -1.80 -2.44
C PHE A 163 3.10 -1.33 -3.50
N SER A 164 4.15 -0.63 -3.06
CA SER A 164 5.25 -0.22 -3.92
C SER A 164 6.58 -0.70 -3.37
N GLU A 165 7.56 -0.83 -4.26
CA GLU A 165 8.91 -1.15 -3.85
C GLU A 165 9.49 -0.02 -3.00
N SER A 166 10.24 -0.40 -1.97
CA SER A 166 11.14 0.54 -1.30
C SER A 166 12.22 0.97 -2.29
N ILE A 167 11.96 1.98 -3.12
CA ILE A 167 13.03 2.65 -3.83
C ILE A 167 13.88 3.33 -2.75
N CYS A 168 15.05 2.74 -2.48
CA CYS A 168 16.17 3.48 -1.95
C CYS A 168 16.54 4.48 -3.05
N VAL A 169 16.03 5.71 -2.94
CA VAL A 169 16.31 6.78 -3.89
C VAL A 169 17.80 7.11 -3.77
N TRP A 170 18.64 6.42 -4.53
CA TRP A 170 19.87 7.00 -5.02
C TRP A 170 19.43 8.08 -6.02
N GLY A 171 19.18 9.28 -5.50
CA GLY A 171 18.61 10.36 -6.29
C GLY A 171 19.46 10.72 -7.50
N PRO A 172 18.86 11.15 -8.63
CA PRO A 172 19.61 11.70 -9.74
C PRO A 172 19.99 13.14 -9.42
N ARG A 173 21.07 13.35 -8.64
CA ARG A 173 21.75 14.65 -8.58
C ARG A 173 23.25 14.47 -8.51
N ASN A 174 23.81 14.11 -9.65
CA ASN A 174 24.91 14.82 -10.30
C ASN A 174 25.31 13.99 -11.52
N LYS A 175 25.10 14.53 -12.73
CA LYS A 175 25.89 14.04 -13.86
C LYS A 175 27.36 14.22 -13.45
N PRO A 176 28.24 13.21 -13.55
CA PRO A 176 29.64 13.44 -13.34
C PRO A 176 30.08 14.47 -14.39
N HIS A 177 30.56 15.62 -13.94
CA HIS A 177 31.32 16.50 -14.81
C HIS A 177 32.62 15.76 -15.10
N ILE A 178 32.73 15.18 -16.28
CA ILE A 178 33.97 14.56 -16.73
C ILE A 178 34.93 15.72 -17.05
N ASP A 179 35.71 16.13 -16.06
CA ASP A 179 36.93 16.89 -16.31
C ASP A 179 38.03 15.89 -16.71
N ARG A 180 38.41 15.92 -17.99
CA ARG A 180 39.42 15.03 -18.57
C ARG A 180 40.85 15.35 -18.14
N SER A 181 41.07 16.26 -17.19
CA SER A 181 42.42 16.79 -16.93
C SER A 181 43.12 16.33 -15.64
N ARG A 182 42.46 15.72 -14.65
CA ARG A 182 43.16 15.29 -13.41
C ARG A 182 42.61 14.02 -12.77
N PHE A 183 43.39 12.95 -12.85
CA PHE A 183 43.20 11.70 -12.12
C PHE A 183 43.71 11.88 -10.69
N LEU A 184 42.86 12.29 -9.75
CA LEU A 184 43.18 12.28 -8.30
C LEU A 184 41.86 12.21 -7.50
N LEU A 185 41.50 11.01 -7.08
CA LEU A 185 40.35 10.74 -6.23
C LEU A 185 40.65 11.26 -4.81
N ARG A 186 40.14 12.44 -4.44
CA ARG A 186 40.01 12.82 -3.02
C ARG A 186 38.64 12.38 -2.54
N MET A 187 38.60 11.30 -1.75
CA MET A 187 37.43 10.98 -0.94
C MET A 187 37.35 11.97 0.22
N SER A 188 36.37 12.87 0.18
CA SER A 188 36.02 13.75 1.30
C SER A 188 35.09 13.00 2.26
N THR A 189 35.62 12.64 3.43
CA THR A 189 34.86 12.09 4.54
C THR A 189 34.14 13.19 5.31
N THR A 190 32.82 13.31 5.10
CA THR A 190 31.94 13.99 6.07
C THR A 190 30.63 13.24 6.19
N CYS A 191 30.64 12.21 7.04
CA CYS A 191 29.45 11.79 7.77
C CYS A 191 29.86 11.63 9.23
N ARG A 192 29.46 12.59 10.08
CA ARG A 192 29.62 12.51 11.54
C ARG A 192 28.37 11.88 12.12
N VAL A 193 28.50 10.70 12.72
CA VAL A 193 27.65 10.22 13.82
C VAL A 193 28.61 9.62 14.86
N PRO A 194 28.52 9.96 16.15
CA PRO A 194 29.50 9.53 17.13
C PRO A 194 29.22 8.09 17.54
N LEU A 195 30.15 7.18 17.26
CA LEU A 195 30.19 5.87 17.91
C LEU A 195 31.41 5.85 18.82
N ILE A 196 31.20 6.08 20.11
CA ILE A 196 32.22 5.87 21.13
C ILE A 196 32.32 4.35 21.34
N VAL A 197 33.33 3.72 20.76
CA VAL A 197 33.80 2.40 21.17
C VAL A 197 35.28 2.54 21.50
N LYS A 198 35.59 2.51 22.81
CA LYS A 198 36.97 2.42 23.32
C LYS A 198 37.48 1.00 23.08
N LEU A 199 38.58 0.85 22.34
CA LEU A 199 39.59 -0.20 22.55
C LEU A 199 40.92 0.22 21.90
N PRO A 200 42.07 -0.25 22.43
CA PRO A 200 43.33 0.47 22.40
C PRO A 200 44.17 0.22 21.15
N LEU A 201 44.97 1.24 20.81
CA LEU A 201 46.08 1.21 19.88
C LEU A 201 47.05 0.06 20.16
N LYS A 202 47.47 -0.63 19.09
CA LYS A 202 48.89 -0.85 18.78
C LYS A 202 49.06 -1.09 17.28
N LEU A 203 49.52 -0.06 16.59
CA LEU A 203 50.11 -0.15 15.25
C LEU A 203 51.62 -0.34 15.46
N GLN A 204 52.19 -1.40 14.89
CA GLN A 204 53.63 -1.50 14.65
C GLN A 204 53.83 -1.67 13.15
N VAL A 205 54.44 -0.65 12.55
CA VAL A 205 54.87 -0.61 11.16
C VAL A 205 56.23 -1.30 11.08
N VAL A 206 56.36 -2.32 10.24
CA VAL A 206 57.65 -2.75 9.67
C VAL A 206 57.41 -3.09 8.20
N ALA A 207 58.11 -2.39 7.32
CA ALA A 207 58.37 -2.76 5.92
C ALA A 207 59.91 -2.97 5.81
N PRO A 208 60.49 -3.49 4.70
CA PRO A 208 59.89 -3.81 3.40
C PRO A 208 60.37 -5.15 2.79
N GLU A 209 60.00 -5.35 1.51
CA GLU A 209 60.67 -6.10 0.44
C GLU A 209 60.12 -7.44 -0.10
N LEU A 210 60.02 -7.42 -1.44
CA LEU A 210 60.14 -8.49 -2.44
C LEU A 210 58.91 -9.32 -2.88
N GLN A 211 58.53 -9.01 -4.12
CA GLN A 211 58.26 -9.91 -5.26
C GLN A 211 56.89 -10.58 -5.46
N SER A 212 56.42 -10.34 -6.70
CA SER A 212 55.74 -11.25 -7.62
C SER A 212 54.21 -11.24 -7.68
N ALA A 213 53.75 -10.68 -8.80
CA ALA A 213 52.66 -11.13 -9.67
C ALA A 213 51.47 -11.88 -9.05
N ALA A 214 50.32 -11.21 -9.05
CA ALA A 214 49.04 -11.84 -9.32
C ALA A 214 48.17 -10.90 -10.16
N LEU A 215 47.97 -11.28 -11.43
CA LEU A 215 46.89 -10.77 -12.28
C LEU A 215 45.56 -10.99 -11.56
N LEU A 216 44.76 -9.93 -11.41
CA LEU A 216 43.31 -10.07 -11.38
C LEU A 216 42.72 -9.12 -12.43
N GLN A 217 42.33 -9.71 -13.56
CA GLN A 217 41.41 -9.08 -14.51
C GLN A 217 40.08 -8.84 -13.81
N LEU A 218 39.72 -7.57 -13.58
CA LEU A 218 38.31 -7.22 -13.37
C LEU A 218 37.69 -6.98 -14.73
N GLN A 219 36.99 -8.00 -15.22
CA GLN A 219 36.16 -7.95 -16.41
C GLN A 219 34.87 -7.19 -16.03
N VAL A 220 34.81 -5.90 -16.38
CA VAL A 220 33.59 -5.11 -16.27
C VAL A 220 32.65 -5.56 -17.39
N TYR A 221 31.64 -6.37 -17.05
CA TYR A 221 30.49 -6.56 -17.92
C TYR A 221 29.66 -5.27 -17.91
N ALA A 222 29.89 -4.43 -18.92
CA ALA A 222 28.90 -3.45 -19.34
C ALA A 222 27.79 -4.21 -20.07
N LEU A 223 26.64 -4.41 -19.42
CA LEU A 223 25.43 -4.81 -20.12
C LEU A 223 24.99 -3.64 -21.01
N SER A 224 25.29 -3.76 -22.30
CA SER A 224 24.77 -2.92 -23.36
C SER A 224 23.27 -3.13 -23.50
N CYS A 225 22.48 -2.07 -23.30
CA CYS A 225 21.17 -1.97 -23.94
C CYS A 225 21.41 -1.71 -25.44
N GLY A 226 21.07 -2.69 -26.27
CA GLY A 226 20.93 -2.54 -27.73
C GLY A 226 19.57 -1.90 -28.09
N PRO A 227 19.40 -1.43 -29.35
CA PRO A 227 18.49 -0.33 -29.67
C PRO A 227 17.05 -0.76 -30.00
N ILE A 228 16.14 0.18 -29.68
CA ILE A 228 14.78 0.49 -30.17
C ILE A 228 14.01 -0.66 -30.83
#